data_AF-A0A6A6GUC0-F1
#
_entry.id   AF-A0A6A6GUC0-F1
#
_cell.length_a   1.000
_cell.length_b   1.000
_cell.length_c   1.000
_cell.angle_alpha   90.00
_cell.angle_beta   90.00
_cell.angle_gamma   90.00
#
_symmetry.space_group_name_H-M   'P 1'
#
loop_
_entity.id
_entity.type
_entity.pdbx_description
1 polymer ?
#
loop_
_entity_poly.entity_id
_entity_poly.type
_entity_poly.pdbx_seq_one_letter_code
_entity_poly.pdbx_strand_id
1 'polypeptide(L)'
;MQTIRSSAVRSTRRLSLRPHQQCRRYAEQQSSSQHADPNHGNEHFSRGFYITLAAVPISYFVFQFTNSDPNQSAWPTRMLEKYSEWQQLWVERNDRHVKMMEQAAFDRNLFLNSKPTKHVELKYPEQMNQASPWNVPAGHGTNIDAMIEHYQKKNYEENEKKLQALRDGTLKAEQPLTRSRGVEDNPPKLP
;
A
#
# COMPACT_ATOMS: atom_id res chain seq x y z
N MET A 1 -19.47 18.16 7.80
CA MET A 1 -18.23 17.55 8.32
C MET A 1 -18.61 16.39 9.22
N GLN A 2 -18.47 15.15 8.75
CA GLN A 2 -18.81 13.95 9.52
C GLN A 2 -17.52 13.36 10.10
N THR A 3 -17.50 13.12 11.41
CA THR A 3 -16.33 12.61 12.14
C THR A 3 -16.40 11.08 12.24
N ILE A 4 -15.39 10.41 11.69
CA ILE A 4 -15.26 8.95 11.78
C ILE A 4 -14.66 8.63 13.17
N ARG A 5 -15.46 7.99 14.03
CA ARG A 5 -15.01 7.48 15.33
C ARG A 5 -14.37 6.11 15.13
N SER A 6 -13.13 5.96 15.57
CA SER A 6 -12.41 4.68 15.60
C SER A 6 -12.75 3.91 16.88
N SER A 7 -13.27 2.69 16.73
CA SER A 7 -13.52 1.75 17.83
C SER A 7 -12.54 0.57 17.74
N ALA A 8 -11.74 0.38 18.78
CA ALA A 8 -10.92 -0.80 19.05
C ALA A 8 -10.61 -0.77 20.57
N VAL A 9 -10.49 -1.83 21.36
CA VAL A 9 -9.94 -3.17 21.12
C VAL A 9 -10.61 -4.14 22.10
N ARG A 10 -10.98 -5.33 21.63
CA ARG A 10 -11.50 -6.43 22.44
C ARG A 10 -10.32 -7.23 23.00
N SER A 11 -10.21 -7.34 24.32
CA SER A 11 -9.15 -8.10 24.99
C SER A 11 -9.32 -9.60 24.76
N THR A 12 -8.28 -10.26 24.27
CA THR A 12 -8.23 -11.71 24.10
C THR A 12 -7.83 -12.36 25.42
N ARG A 13 -8.76 -13.11 26.04
CA ARG A 13 -8.53 -13.90 27.25
C ARG A 13 -7.76 -15.17 26.86
N ARG A 14 -6.49 -15.27 27.25
CA ARG A 14 -5.66 -16.48 27.05
C ARG A 14 -6.17 -17.61 27.94
N LEU A 15 -6.62 -18.71 27.35
CA LEU A 15 -6.85 -19.97 28.06
C LEU A 15 -5.53 -20.78 28.01
N SER A 16 -4.95 -21.03 29.17
CA SER A 16 -3.81 -21.93 29.33
C SER A 16 -4.35 -23.35 29.54
N LEU A 17 -4.15 -24.23 28.56
CA LEU A 17 -4.45 -25.66 28.68
C LEU A 17 -3.25 -26.34 29.35
N ARG A 18 -3.43 -26.83 30.58
CA ARG A 18 -2.46 -27.70 31.26
C ARG A 18 -2.70 -29.14 30.83
N PRO A 19 -1.71 -29.89 30.30
CA PRO A 19 -1.86 -31.33 30.12
C PRO A 19 -1.84 -32.03 31.49
N HIS A 20 -2.91 -32.77 31.79
CA HIS A 20 -2.99 -33.65 32.95
C HIS A 20 -1.99 -34.81 32.76
N GLN A 21 -1.02 -34.92 33.66
CA GLN A 21 -0.10 -36.05 33.72
C GLN A 21 -0.88 -37.33 34.07
N GLN A 22 -0.66 -38.39 33.31
CA GLN A 22 -1.21 -39.72 33.57
C GLN A 22 -0.38 -40.43 34.63
N CYS A 23 -0.99 -40.82 35.75
CA CYS A 23 -0.42 -41.82 36.65
C CYS A 23 -0.76 -43.22 36.12
N ARG A 24 0.21 -43.91 35.52
CA ARG A 24 0.14 -45.36 35.29
C ARG A 24 0.92 -46.09 36.39
N ARG A 25 0.21 -46.89 37.19
CA ARG A 25 0.74 -48.06 37.89
C ARG A 25 -0.28 -49.19 37.79
N TYR A 26 0.03 -50.16 36.93
CA TYR A 26 -0.38 -51.55 37.14
C TYR A 26 0.92 -52.34 37.18
N ALA A 27 1.26 -52.83 38.36
CA ALA A 27 2.21 -53.90 38.51
C ALA A 27 1.40 -55.17 38.74
N GLU A 28 1.45 -56.12 37.81
CA GLU A 28 1.60 -57.54 38.15
C GLU A 28 2.13 -58.33 36.94
N GLN A 29 2.81 -59.41 37.28
CA GLN A 29 3.81 -60.21 36.59
C GLN A 29 3.28 -61.26 35.61
N GLN A 30 4.24 -61.84 34.85
CA GLN A 30 4.23 -63.10 34.06
C GLN A 30 3.72 -62.99 32.61
N SER A 31 4.37 -63.52 31.57
CA SER A 31 5.55 -64.39 31.44
C SER A 31 5.97 -64.50 29.95
N SER A 32 7.17 -65.05 29.71
CA SER A 32 7.74 -65.60 28.46
C SER A 32 8.61 -64.72 27.54
N SER A 33 9.91 -64.78 27.85
CA SER A 33 11.08 -64.84 26.97
C SER A 33 10.84 -64.93 25.45
N GLN A 34 11.46 -64.03 24.69
CA GLN A 34 12.40 -64.40 23.62
C GLN A 34 13.33 -63.21 23.31
N HIS A 35 14.65 -63.45 23.38
CA HIS A 35 15.70 -62.51 23.03
C HIS A 35 15.81 -62.34 21.50
N ALA A 36 15.88 -61.10 21.01
CA ALA A 36 16.43 -60.76 19.71
C ALA A 36 17.10 -59.37 19.78
N ASP A 37 18.26 -59.27 19.14
CA ASP A 37 19.33 -58.28 19.29
C ASP A 37 18.97 -56.80 19.04
N PRO A 38 19.71 -55.84 19.63
CA PRO A 38 19.56 -54.40 19.36
C PRO A 38 20.33 -54.00 18.10
N ASN A 39 19.90 -54.51 16.94
CA ASN A 39 20.32 -53.95 15.67
C ASN A 39 19.57 -52.63 15.48
N HIS A 40 20.25 -51.51 15.70
CA HIS A 40 19.75 -50.16 15.44
C HIS A 40 19.69 -49.94 13.91
N GLY A 41 18.83 -50.68 13.23
CA GLY A 41 18.41 -50.39 11.87
C GLY A 41 17.40 -49.25 11.89
N ASN A 42 17.48 -48.34 10.93
CA ASN A 42 16.46 -47.31 10.75
C ASN A 42 15.12 -47.98 10.39
N GLU A 43 14.30 -48.27 11.41
CA GLU A 43 12.97 -48.84 11.22
C GLU A 43 12.03 -47.77 10.65
N HIS A 44 11.84 -47.80 9.33
CA HIS A 44 10.85 -46.96 8.68
C HIS A 44 9.43 -47.49 8.97
N PHE A 45 8.46 -46.57 9.10
CA PHE A 45 7.06 -46.94 9.24
C PHE A 45 6.64 -47.87 8.10
N SER A 46 5.75 -48.82 8.40
CA SER A 46 5.29 -49.79 7.42
C SER A 46 4.68 -49.08 6.20
N ARG A 47 4.82 -49.67 5.01
CA ARG A 47 4.23 -49.10 3.78
C ARG A 47 2.72 -48.86 3.90
N GLY A 48 2.02 -49.71 4.65
CA GLY A 48 0.60 -49.56 4.96
C GLY A 48 0.28 -48.28 5.73
N PHE A 49 1.16 -47.84 6.63
CA PHE A 49 1.01 -46.58 7.36
C PHE A 49 0.98 -45.37 6.42
N TYR A 50 1.86 -45.32 5.42
CA TYR A 50 1.84 -44.24 4.44
C TYR A 50 0.61 -44.29 3.52
N ILE A 51 0.14 -45.50 3.19
CA ILE A 51 -1.09 -45.69 2.41
C ILE A 51 -2.31 -45.16 3.18
N THR A 52 -2.43 -45.45 4.47
CA THR A 52 -3.55 -44.93 5.27
C THR A 52 -3.46 -43.42 5.46
N LEU A 53 -2.25 -42.89 5.69
CA LEU A 53 -2.00 -41.46 5.85
C LEU A 53 -2.34 -40.68 4.56
N ALA A 54 -2.13 -41.29 3.39
CA ALA A 54 -2.57 -40.74 2.11
C ALA A 54 -4.09 -40.95 1.85
N ALA A 55 -4.66 -42.08 2.24
CA ALA A 55 -6.06 -42.41 1.99
C ALA A 55 -7.04 -41.50 2.77
N VAL A 56 -6.68 -41.08 3.98
CA VAL A 56 -7.51 -40.18 4.81
C VAL A 56 -7.80 -38.84 4.10
N PRO A 57 -6.80 -38.02 3.70
CA PRO A 57 -7.07 -36.77 2.99
C PRO A 57 -7.69 -36.99 1.61
N ILE A 58 -7.32 -38.05 0.88
CA ILE A 58 -7.91 -38.36 -0.43
C ILE A 58 -9.40 -38.66 -0.30
N SER A 59 -9.80 -39.49 0.66
CA SER A 59 -11.21 -39.82 0.88
C SER A 59 -12.02 -38.60 1.32
N TYR A 60 -11.44 -37.71 2.14
CA TYR A 60 -12.06 -36.44 2.50
C TYR A 60 -12.26 -35.53 1.28
N PHE A 61 -11.27 -35.45 0.38
CA PHE A 61 -11.38 -34.65 -0.84
C PHE A 61 -12.48 -35.18 -1.78
N VAL A 62 -12.54 -36.51 -1.96
CA VAL A 62 -13.61 -37.16 -2.74
C VAL A 62 -14.97 -36.89 -2.11
N PHE A 63 -15.09 -36.97 -0.79
CA PHE A 63 -16.34 -36.68 -0.07
C PHE A 63 -16.79 -35.23 -0.22
N GLN A 64 -15.87 -34.26 -0.17
CA GLN A 64 -16.18 -32.85 -0.44
C GLN A 64 -16.66 -32.64 -1.88
N PHE A 65 -16.02 -33.32 -2.84
CA PHE A 65 -16.40 -33.23 -4.24
C PHE A 65 -17.81 -33.79 -4.51
N THR A 66 -18.19 -34.90 -3.88
CA THR A 66 -19.52 -35.52 -4.06
C THR A 66 -20.64 -34.82 -3.29
N ASN A 67 -20.36 -34.16 -2.16
CA ASN A 67 -21.38 -33.43 -1.36
C ASN A 67 -21.57 -31.96 -1.77
N SER A 68 -21.16 -31.56 -2.97
CA SER A 68 -21.35 -30.19 -3.43
C SER A 68 -22.81 -29.92 -3.80
N ASP A 69 -23.46 -28.99 -3.08
CA ASP A 69 -24.83 -28.54 -3.34
C ASP A 69 -24.98 -27.97 -4.76
N PRO A 70 -26.05 -28.28 -5.51
CA PRO A 70 -26.24 -27.78 -6.88
C PRO A 70 -26.44 -26.25 -6.96
N ASN A 71 -26.88 -25.61 -5.87
CA ASN A 71 -27.07 -24.15 -5.79
C ASN A 71 -25.83 -23.39 -5.30
N GLN A 72 -24.73 -24.09 -4.99
CA GLN A 72 -23.56 -23.51 -4.35
C GLN A 72 -22.30 -24.00 -5.06
N SER A 73 -21.43 -23.08 -5.51
CA SER A 73 -20.17 -23.47 -6.13
C SER A 73 -19.35 -24.36 -5.18
N ALA A 74 -18.80 -25.46 -5.71
CA ALA A 74 -17.99 -26.38 -4.94
C ALA A 74 -16.83 -25.63 -4.25
N TRP A 75 -16.42 -26.09 -3.07
CA TRP A 75 -15.29 -25.50 -2.31
C TRP A 75 -14.04 -25.16 -3.16
N PRO A 76 -13.55 -26.04 -4.07
CA PRO A 76 -12.37 -25.71 -4.88
C PRO A 76 -12.63 -24.54 -5.84
N THR A 77 -13.83 -24.46 -6.42
CA THR A 77 -14.24 -23.36 -7.29
C THR A 77 -14.24 -22.03 -6.53
N ARG A 78 -14.73 -22.00 -5.29
CA ARG A 78 -14.71 -20.80 -4.44
C ARG A 78 -13.30 -20.32 -4.13
N MET A 79 -12.36 -21.23 -3.90
CA MET A 79 -10.96 -20.86 -3.69
C MET A 79 -10.34 -20.28 -4.95
N LEU A 80 -10.66 -20.86 -6.12
CA LEU A 80 -10.20 -20.35 -7.40
C LEU A 80 -10.79 -18.97 -7.72
N GLU A 81 -12.07 -18.79 -7.43
CA GLU A 81 -12.78 -17.51 -7.59
C GLU A 81 -12.15 -16.42 -6.74
N LYS A 82 -11.86 -16.70 -5.45
CA LYS A 82 -11.11 -15.77 -4.58
C LYS A 82 -9.76 -15.39 -5.18
N TYR A 83 -9.00 -16.35 -5.70
CA TYR A 83 -7.72 -16.05 -6.34
C TYR A 83 -7.88 -15.15 -7.58
N SER A 84 -8.91 -15.41 -8.39
CA SER A 84 -9.22 -14.57 -9.55
C SER A 84 -9.63 -13.14 -9.15
N GLU A 85 -10.39 -12.96 -8.06
CA GLU A 85 -10.72 -11.65 -7.50
C GLU A 85 -9.46 -10.89 -7.07
N TRP A 86 -8.52 -11.57 -6.41
CA TRP A 86 -7.24 -10.97 -6.06
C TRP A 86 -6.51 -10.45 -7.30
N GLN A 87 -6.38 -11.28 -8.34
CA GLN A 87 -5.71 -10.90 -9.57
C GLN A 87 -6.39 -9.67 -10.23
N GLN A 88 -7.73 -9.62 -10.25
CA GLN A 88 -8.47 -8.47 -10.76
C GLN A 88 -8.18 -7.20 -9.95
N LEU A 89 -8.14 -7.28 -8.62
CA LEU A 89 -7.81 -6.14 -7.77
C LEU A 89 -6.38 -5.63 -7.98
N TRP A 90 -5.42 -6.52 -8.28
CA TRP A 90 -4.06 -6.11 -8.63
C TRP A 90 -4.03 -5.39 -9.98
N VAL A 91 -4.73 -5.92 -10.98
CA VAL A 91 -4.87 -5.28 -12.31
C VAL A 91 -5.53 -3.90 -12.18
N GLU A 92 -6.61 -3.79 -11.42
CA GLU A 92 -7.34 -2.53 -11.23
C GLU A 92 -6.51 -1.47 -10.49
N ARG A 93 -5.68 -1.88 -9.52
CA ARG A 93 -4.73 -0.97 -8.87
C ARG A 93 -3.67 -0.48 -9.84
N ASN A 94 -3.08 -1.39 -10.62
CA ASN A 94 -2.07 -1.03 -11.61
C ASN A 94 -2.64 -0.10 -12.69
N ASP A 95 -3.86 -0.37 -13.16
CA ASP A 95 -4.58 0.48 -14.12
C ASP A 95 -4.79 1.90 -13.57
N ARG A 96 -5.23 2.05 -12.31
CA ARG A 96 -5.33 3.37 -11.68
C ARG A 96 -3.99 4.10 -11.62
N HIS A 97 -2.90 3.39 -11.29
CA HIS A 97 -1.56 3.99 -11.27
C HIS A 97 -1.11 4.47 -12.65
N VAL A 98 -1.35 3.67 -13.69
CA VAL A 98 -1.05 4.04 -15.08
C VAL A 98 -1.87 5.27 -15.48
N LYS A 99 -3.18 5.28 -15.23
CA LYS A 99 -4.06 6.42 -15.52
C LYS A 99 -3.62 7.70 -14.83
N MET A 100 -3.22 7.61 -13.55
CA MET A 100 -2.70 8.78 -12.82
C MET A 100 -1.40 9.29 -13.45
N MET A 101 -0.51 8.39 -13.88
CA MET A 101 0.74 8.77 -14.54
C MET A 101 0.51 9.38 -15.92
N GLU A 102 -0.44 8.84 -16.69
CA GLU A 102 -0.86 9.38 -17.99
C GLU A 102 -1.46 10.78 -17.84
N GLN A 103 -2.34 10.99 -16.85
CA GLN A 103 -2.91 12.30 -16.57
C GLN A 103 -1.84 13.30 -16.14
N ALA A 104 -0.93 12.90 -15.25
CA ALA A 104 0.18 13.76 -14.82
C ALA A 104 1.12 14.12 -16.00
N ALA A 105 1.35 13.19 -16.93
CA ALA A 105 2.13 13.44 -18.13
C ALA A 105 1.40 14.41 -19.08
N PHE A 106 0.09 14.24 -19.25
CA PHE A 106 -0.75 15.14 -20.03
C PHE A 106 -0.73 16.56 -19.46
N ASP A 107 -0.93 16.71 -18.16
CA ASP A 107 -0.91 18.01 -17.48
C ASP A 107 0.47 18.67 -17.60
N ARG A 108 1.55 17.92 -17.43
CA ARG A 108 2.91 18.42 -17.65
C ARG A 108 3.10 18.91 -19.09
N ASN A 109 2.63 18.16 -20.08
CA ASN A 109 2.70 18.55 -21.49
C ASN A 109 1.89 19.82 -21.78
N LEU A 110 0.72 19.97 -21.15
CA LEU A 110 -0.11 21.17 -21.25
C LEU A 110 0.66 22.39 -20.73
N PHE A 111 1.27 22.30 -19.54
CA PHE A 111 2.01 23.41 -18.96
C PHE A 111 3.28 23.77 -19.74
N LEU A 112 4.01 22.78 -20.24
CA LEU A 112 5.24 23.01 -21.01
C LEU A 112 4.96 23.68 -22.36
N ASN A 113 3.84 23.38 -23.01
CA ASN A 113 3.48 23.98 -24.28
C ASN A 113 2.65 25.27 -24.14
N SER A 114 2.07 25.53 -22.96
CA SER A 114 1.34 26.77 -22.71
C SER A 114 2.29 27.97 -22.68
N LYS A 115 1.89 29.08 -23.32
CA LYS A 115 2.64 30.33 -23.21
C LYS A 115 2.52 30.83 -21.77
N PRO A 116 3.63 31.09 -21.07
CA PRO A 116 3.56 31.60 -19.70
C PRO A 116 2.80 32.93 -19.69
N THR A 117 1.92 33.10 -18.70
CA THR A 117 1.22 34.36 -18.49
C THR A 117 2.25 35.45 -18.18
N LYS A 118 2.25 36.53 -18.97
CA LYS A 118 3.12 37.68 -18.74
C LYS A 118 2.63 38.59 -17.61
N HIS A 119 1.44 38.32 -17.08
CA HIS A 119 0.83 39.14 -16.05
C HIS A 119 1.41 38.77 -14.69
N VAL A 120 1.87 39.79 -13.95
CA VAL A 120 2.29 39.64 -12.56
C VAL A 120 1.03 39.52 -11.70
N GLU A 121 0.93 38.47 -10.89
CA GLU A 121 -0.17 38.35 -9.92
C GLU A 121 -0.02 39.43 -8.84
N LEU A 122 -0.85 40.46 -8.93
CA LEU A 122 -0.96 41.49 -7.90
C LEU A 122 -2.15 41.15 -6.99
N LYS A 123 -1.94 41.19 -5.66
CA LYS A 123 -2.99 40.85 -4.68
C LYS A 123 -4.19 41.80 -4.73
N TYR A 124 -3.98 43.06 -5.12
CA TYR A 124 -5.01 44.10 -5.20
C TYR A 124 -4.78 45.03 -6.40
N PRO A 125 -5.11 44.61 -7.64
CA PRO A 125 -4.92 45.46 -8.82
C PRO A 125 -5.83 46.70 -8.79
N GLU A 126 -6.98 46.61 -8.12
CA GLU A 126 -7.97 47.69 -8.00
C GLU A 126 -7.44 48.95 -7.30
N GLN A 127 -6.38 48.85 -6.49
CA GLN A 127 -5.76 50.03 -5.87
C GLN A 127 -5.18 51.00 -6.89
N MET A 128 -4.80 50.54 -8.09
CA MET A 128 -4.29 51.43 -9.13
C MET A 128 -5.39 52.27 -9.79
N ASN A 129 -6.65 51.83 -9.70
CA ASN A 129 -7.81 52.54 -10.24
C ASN A 129 -8.61 53.29 -9.15
N GLN A 130 -8.12 53.34 -7.91
CA GLN A 130 -8.74 54.10 -6.82
C GLN A 130 -8.46 55.60 -6.97
N ALA A 131 -9.17 56.25 -7.90
CA ALA A 131 -9.22 57.70 -8.01
C ALA A 131 -10.65 58.17 -8.29
N SER A 132 -10.94 59.44 -8.00
CA SER A 132 -12.20 60.07 -8.39
C SER A 132 -12.31 60.08 -9.93
N PRO A 133 -13.43 59.67 -10.54
CA PRO A 133 -13.64 59.78 -11.99
C PRO A 133 -13.59 61.22 -12.52
N TRP A 134 -13.78 62.21 -11.63
CA TRP A 134 -13.87 63.62 -11.97
C TRP A 134 -12.67 64.40 -11.42
N ASN A 135 -12.20 65.38 -12.20
CA ASN A 135 -11.18 66.36 -11.80
C ASN A 135 -9.77 65.79 -11.51
N VAL A 136 -9.31 64.80 -12.28
CA VAL A 136 -7.94 64.27 -12.15
C VAL A 136 -6.98 65.07 -13.05
N PRO A 137 -5.96 65.75 -12.51
CA PRO A 137 -4.96 66.42 -13.32
C PRO A 137 -4.14 65.40 -14.13
N ALA A 138 -3.75 65.77 -15.36
CA ALA A 138 -2.90 64.93 -16.20
C ALA A 138 -1.59 64.59 -15.45
N GLY A 139 -1.23 63.32 -15.40
CA GLY A 139 -0.05 62.83 -14.67
C GLY A 139 -0.27 62.48 -13.19
N HIS A 140 -1.51 62.47 -12.69
CA HIS A 140 -1.83 61.99 -11.33
C HIS A 140 -1.58 60.49 -11.11
N GLY A 141 -1.64 59.69 -12.18
CA GLY A 141 -1.30 58.28 -12.13
C GLY A 141 0.16 58.10 -11.70
N THR A 142 0.41 57.19 -10.76
CA THR A 142 1.78 56.87 -10.34
C THR A 142 2.55 56.27 -11.51
N ASN A 143 3.78 56.72 -11.73
CA ASN A 143 4.66 56.07 -12.70
C ASN A 143 5.05 54.69 -12.15
N ILE A 144 4.55 53.64 -12.83
CA ILE A 144 4.75 52.23 -12.44
C ILE A 144 6.00 51.60 -13.05
N ASP A 145 6.74 52.30 -13.92
CA ASP A 145 7.88 51.76 -14.65
C ASP A 145 8.97 51.25 -13.70
N ALA A 146 9.32 52.04 -12.68
CA ALA A 146 10.30 51.64 -11.67
C ALA A 146 9.87 50.39 -10.87
N MET A 147 8.56 50.24 -10.62
CA MET A 147 8.03 49.06 -9.93
C MET A 147 8.08 47.83 -10.84
N ILE A 148 7.74 47.99 -12.12
CA ILE A 148 7.84 46.95 -13.14
C ILE A 148 9.28 46.46 -13.24
N GLU A 149 10.26 47.37 -13.36
CA GLU A 149 11.69 47.04 -13.42
C GLU A 149 12.15 46.27 -12.18
N HIS A 150 11.76 46.72 -10.98
CA HIS A 150 12.12 46.05 -9.73
C HIS A 150 11.56 44.61 -9.67
N TYR A 151 10.31 44.39 -10.07
CA TYR A 151 9.72 43.04 -10.05
C TYR A 151 10.26 42.16 -11.18
N GLN A 152 10.54 42.72 -12.36
CA GLN A 152 11.24 42.00 -13.42
C GLN A 152 12.60 41.52 -12.94
N LYS A 153 13.38 42.40 -12.30
CA LYS A 153 14.68 42.05 -11.71
C LYS A 153 14.56 40.94 -10.67
N LYS A 154 13.61 41.04 -9.73
CA LYS A 154 13.35 39.98 -8.73
C LYS A 154 13.01 38.64 -9.38
N ASN A 155 12.16 38.64 -10.42
CA ASN A 155 11.79 37.42 -11.13
C ASN A 155 12.98 36.78 -11.85
N TYR A 156 13.85 37.58 -12.48
CA TYR A 156 15.07 37.07 -13.09
C TYR A 156 16.02 36.47 -12.06
N GLU A 157 16.25 37.16 -10.93
CA GLU A 157 17.08 36.64 -9.83
C GLU A 157 16.53 35.33 -9.25
N GLU A 158 15.21 35.22 -9.08
CA GLU A 158 14.58 33.97 -8.63
C GLU A 158 14.71 32.83 -9.65
N ASN A 159 14.59 33.14 -10.94
CA ASN A 159 14.77 32.15 -12.00
C ASN A 159 16.23 31.68 -12.09
N GLU A 160 17.19 32.59 -11.94
CA GLU A 160 18.61 32.25 -11.86
C GLU A 160 18.92 31.40 -10.65
N LYS A 161 18.37 31.72 -9.47
CA LYS A 161 18.49 30.88 -8.25
C LYS A 161 17.90 29.49 -8.46
N LYS A 162 16.75 29.38 -9.12
CA LYS A 162 16.14 28.08 -9.47
C LYS A 162 17.04 27.31 -10.45
N LEU A 163 17.64 27.98 -11.43
CA LEU A 163 18.54 27.36 -12.39
C LEU A 163 19.87 26.92 -11.75
N GLN A 164 20.40 27.69 -10.80
CA GLN A 164 21.55 27.30 -9.98
C GLN A 164 21.20 26.11 -9.09
N ALA A 165 20.06 26.15 -8.39
CA ALA A 165 19.61 25.02 -7.58
C ALA A 165 19.36 23.74 -8.41
N LEU A 166 18.93 23.88 -9.65
CA LEU A 166 18.81 22.76 -10.61
C LEU A 166 20.20 22.22 -11.00
N ARG A 167 21.15 23.10 -11.31
CA ARG A 167 22.56 22.71 -11.58
C ARG A 167 23.21 22.00 -10.39
N ASP A 168 22.93 22.48 -9.19
CA ASP A 168 23.46 21.95 -7.93
C ASP A 168 22.68 20.72 -7.45
N GLY A 169 21.57 20.36 -8.10
CA GLY A 169 20.68 19.25 -7.67
C GLY A 169 19.99 19.49 -6.32
N THR A 170 19.97 20.73 -5.83
CA THR A 170 19.36 21.12 -4.54
C THR A 170 17.90 21.54 -4.69
N LEU A 171 17.36 21.55 -5.90
CA LEU A 171 15.99 21.92 -6.18
C LEU A 171 15.01 20.94 -5.50
N LYS A 172 14.18 21.43 -4.57
CA LYS A 172 13.23 20.63 -3.79
C LYS A 172 12.31 19.73 -4.63
N ALA A 173 11.98 20.13 -5.86
CA ALA A 173 11.12 19.35 -6.74
C ALA A 173 11.82 18.13 -7.37
N GLU A 174 13.15 18.16 -7.48
CA GLU A 174 13.97 17.05 -8.01
C GLU A 174 14.55 16.17 -6.90
N GLN A 175 14.56 16.67 -5.66
CA GLN A 175 14.95 15.85 -4.52
C GLN A 175 13.97 14.68 -4.38
N PRO A 176 14.49 13.45 -4.15
CA PRO A 176 13.62 12.33 -3.86
C PRO A 176 12.76 12.70 -2.65
N LEU A 177 11.45 12.42 -2.73
CA LEU A 177 10.54 12.53 -1.59
C LEU A 177 11.15 11.73 -0.43
N THR A 178 11.79 12.43 0.52
CA THR A 178 12.21 11.80 1.76
C THR A 178 10.93 11.40 2.45
N ARG A 179 10.59 10.12 2.38
CA ARG A 179 9.43 9.52 3.05
C ARG A 179 9.50 9.96 4.51
N SER A 180 8.66 10.91 4.90
CA SER A 180 8.61 11.38 6.28
C SER A 180 8.23 10.17 7.13
N ARG A 181 9.14 9.78 8.03
CA ARG A 181 9.02 8.67 8.98
C ARG A 181 7.59 8.59 9.53
N GLY A 182 6.89 7.49 9.24
CA GLY A 182 5.52 7.28 9.67
C GLY A 182 4.81 6.07 9.08
N VAL A 183 5.41 5.36 8.12
CA VAL A 183 4.91 4.08 7.63
C VAL A 183 6.01 3.05 7.91
N GLU A 184 5.81 2.26 8.97
CA GLU A 184 6.61 1.07 9.24
C GLU A 184 6.69 0.22 7.97
N ASP A 185 7.91 -0.08 7.55
CA ASP A 185 8.20 -1.09 6.55
C ASP A 185 7.90 -2.47 7.14
N ASN A 186 6.62 -2.84 7.20
CA ASN A 186 6.25 -4.24 7.30
C ASN A 186 6.19 -4.79 5.88
N PRO A 187 7.17 -5.60 5.44
CA PRO A 187 7.01 -6.33 4.20
C PRO A 187 5.77 -7.23 4.32
N PRO A 188 5.02 -7.45 3.22
CA PRO A 188 3.90 -8.38 3.25
C PRO A 188 4.45 -9.75 3.70
N LYS A 189 3.91 -10.27 4.80
CA LYS A 189 4.21 -11.64 5.23
C LYS A 189 3.73 -12.57 4.12
N LEU A 190 4.68 -13.09 3.34
CA LEU A 190 4.46 -14.24 2.48
C LEU A 190 4.04 -15.42 3.38
N PRO A 191 3.12 -16.28 2.92
CA PRO A 191 2.62 -17.41 3.70
C PRO A 191 3.71 -18.44 4.03
#